data_AF-A0A151IR06-F1
#
_entry.id   AF-A0A151IR06-F1
#
_cell.length_a   1.000
_cell.length_b   1.000
_cell.length_c   1.000
_cell.angle_alpha   90.00
_cell.angle_beta   90.00
_cell.angle_gamma   90.00
#
_symmetry.space_group_name_H-M   'P 1'
#
loop_
_entity.id
_entity.type
_entity.pdbx_description
1 polymer ?
#
loop_
_entity_poly.entity_id
_entity_poly.type
_entity_poly.pdbx_seq_one_letter_code
_entity_poly.pdbx_strand_id
1 'polypeptide(L)'
;MDESLMNFHVEVIIETCIDSMARYIFSNYKYPWFKSGYTNKRPEEFENPIEFSFDKTSITCDIEGCSNIAVVKCLWCKKSLYLKHFFIEYHYYDEYE
;
A
#
# COMPACT_ATOMS: atom_id res chain seq x y z
N MET A 1 -25.55 -4.63 3.01
CA MET A 1 -24.14 -5.05 3.13
C MET A 1 -23.86 -5.11 4.61
N ASP A 2 -23.57 -6.31 5.15
CA ASP A 2 -23.48 -6.56 6.60
C ASP A 2 -22.28 -5.82 7.21
N GLU A 3 -22.50 -5.17 8.34
CA GLU A 3 -21.53 -4.37 9.09
C GLU A 3 -20.36 -5.24 9.57
N SER A 4 -20.60 -6.53 9.84
CA SER A 4 -19.57 -7.52 10.17
C SER A 4 -18.61 -7.76 8.99
N LEU A 5 -19.15 -7.80 7.78
CA LEU A 5 -18.41 -8.01 6.55
C LEU A 5 -17.54 -6.78 6.21
N MET A 6 -18.05 -5.57 6.48
CA MET A 6 -17.27 -4.35 6.34
C MET A 6 -16.12 -4.29 7.34
N ASN A 7 -16.33 -4.65 8.61
CA ASN A 7 -15.28 -4.64 9.63
C ASN A 7 -14.17 -5.66 9.32
N PHE A 8 -14.53 -6.87 8.87
CA PHE A 8 -13.56 -7.86 8.41
C PHE A 8 -12.74 -7.34 7.22
N HIS A 9 -13.38 -6.68 6.25
CA HIS A 9 -12.67 -6.06 5.14
C HIS A 9 -11.74 -4.94 5.62
N VAL A 10 -12.16 -4.10 6.58
CA VAL A 10 -11.34 -3.02 7.12
C VAL A 10 -10.11 -3.57 7.86
N GLU A 11 -10.26 -4.60 8.68
CA GLU A 11 -9.11 -5.24 9.37
C GLU A 11 -8.13 -5.84 8.37
N VAL A 12 -8.62 -6.62 7.39
CA VAL A 12 -7.77 -7.19 6.33
C VAL A 12 -7.09 -6.09 5.52
N ILE A 13 -7.77 -4.99 5.21
CA ILE A 13 -7.17 -3.85 4.52
C ILE A 13 -6.03 -3.26 5.36
N ILE A 14 -6.25 -3.02 6.65
CA ILE A 14 -5.25 -2.44 7.55
C ILE A 14 -4.03 -3.36 7.66
N GLU A 15 -4.23 -4.66 7.94
CA GLU A 15 -3.13 -5.63 8.09
C GLU A 15 -2.31 -5.76 6.82
N THR A 16 -2.98 -5.89 5.67
CA THR A 16 -2.29 -6.07 4.40
C THR A 16 -1.56 -4.80 3.95
N CYS A 17 -2.13 -3.63 4.21
CA CYS A 17 -1.46 -2.36 3.98
C CYS A 17 -0.24 -2.23 4.89
N ILE A 18 -0.32 -2.64 6.16
CA ILE A 18 0.82 -2.69 7.08
C ILE A 18 1.92 -3.62 6.54
N ASP A 19 1.56 -4.81 6.06
CA ASP A 19 2.52 -5.78 5.51
C ASP A 19 3.19 -5.26 4.23
N SER A 20 2.40 -4.71 3.29
CA SER A 20 2.92 -4.09 2.08
C SER A 20 3.86 -2.92 2.39
N MET A 21 3.48 -2.07 3.36
CA MET A 21 4.33 -0.99 3.84
C MET A 21 5.59 -1.49 4.51
N ALA A 22 5.50 -2.53 5.34
CA ALA A 22 6.67 -3.13 5.99
C ALA A 22 7.66 -3.61 4.92
N ARG A 23 7.19 -4.33 3.90
CA ARG A 23 8.04 -4.77 2.77
C ARG A 23 8.67 -3.60 2.03
N TYR A 24 7.93 -2.52 1.78
CA TYR A 24 8.46 -1.31 1.14
C TYR A 24 9.49 -0.56 2.02
N ILE A 25 9.28 -0.54 3.33
CA ILE A 25 10.23 0.04 4.29
C ILE A 25 11.49 -0.83 4.36
N PHE A 26 11.36 -2.15 4.36
CA PHE A 26 12.49 -3.08 4.35
C PHE A 26 13.28 -3.04 3.05
N SER A 27 12.61 -2.89 1.89
CA SER A 27 13.30 -2.70 0.61
C SER A 27 14.06 -1.37 0.56
N ASN A 28 13.56 -0.34 1.27
CA ASN A 28 14.28 0.91 1.54
C ASN A 28 15.12 0.82 2.83
N TYR A 29 16.05 -0.14 2.86
CA TYR A 29 16.95 -0.52 3.98
C TYR A 29 17.63 0.65 4.72
N LYS A 30 17.74 1.83 4.13
CA LYS A 30 18.43 3.00 4.70
C LYS A 30 17.79 3.51 5.99
N TYR A 31 16.46 3.54 6.08
CA TYR A 31 15.77 4.10 7.26
C TYR A 31 15.81 3.16 8.48
N PRO A 32 15.50 1.86 8.36
CA PRO A 32 15.68 0.92 9.47
C PRO A 32 17.10 0.93 10.02
N TRP A 33 18.12 0.98 9.15
CA TRP A 33 19.53 0.98 9.57
C TRP A 33 19.90 2.24 10.34
N PHE A 34 19.38 3.40 9.93
CA PHE A 34 19.55 4.65 10.68
C PHE A 34 18.84 4.59 12.05
N LYS A 35 17.59 4.14 12.10
CA LYS A 35 16.82 4.02 13.34
C LYS A 35 17.44 3.01 14.33
N SER A 36 18.03 1.94 13.83
CA SER A 36 18.75 0.95 14.63
C SER A 36 20.18 1.35 14.99
N GLY A 37 20.68 2.49 14.51
CA GLY A 37 22.01 3.01 14.84
C GLY A 37 23.16 2.37 14.06
N TYR A 38 22.89 1.57 13.03
CA TYR A 38 23.92 1.00 12.14
C TYR A 38 24.56 2.06 11.24
N THR A 39 23.89 3.18 11.02
CA THR A 39 24.41 4.33 10.27
C THR A 39 24.09 5.62 11.01
N ASN A 40 25.06 6.52 11.09
CA ASN A 40 24.87 7.88 11.60
C ASN A 40 24.32 8.84 10.53
N LYS A 41 24.33 8.42 9.27
CA LYS A 41 23.81 9.22 8.16
C LYS A 41 22.29 9.07 8.13
N ARG A 42 21.58 10.14 8.50
CA ARG A 42 20.13 10.25 8.33
C ARG A 42 19.82 10.15 6.82
N PRO A 43 18.94 9.23 6.38
CA PRO A 43 18.47 9.21 5.01
C PRO A 43 17.77 10.53 4.68
N GLU A 44 17.74 10.90 3.40
CA GLU A 44 16.85 11.96 2.94
C GLU A 44 15.40 11.65 3.34
N GLU A 45 14.60 12.69 3.54
CA GLU A 45 13.18 12.52 3.80
C GLU A 45 12.57 11.74 2.63
N PHE A 46 11.95 10.61 2.97
CA PHE A 46 11.18 9.81 2.03
C PHE A 46 9.71 9.97 2.37
N GLU A 47 8.90 9.94 1.33
CA GLU A 47 7.45 10.03 1.45
C GLU A 47 6.93 8.89 2.34
N ASN A 48 6.12 9.26 3.34
CA ASN A 48 5.55 8.28 4.25
C ASN A 48 4.69 7.29 3.42
N PRO A 49 4.92 5.97 3.53
CA PRO A 49 4.18 4.98 2.77
C PRO A 49 2.66 5.06 2.94
N ILE A 50 2.18 5.47 4.12
CA ILE A 50 0.74 5.71 4.38
C ILE A 50 0.26 6.90 3.57
N GLU A 51 0.97 8.02 3.65
CA GLU A 51 0.61 9.26 2.95
C GLU A 51 0.63 9.04 1.44
N PHE A 52 1.63 8.32 0.93
CA PHE A 52 1.71 7.94 -0.48
C PHE A 52 0.53 7.03 -0.90
N SER A 53 0.24 5.99 -0.11
CA SER A 53 -0.75 4.97 -0.49
C SER A 53 -2.19 5.47 -0.36
N PHE A 54 -2.45 6.41 0.55
CA PHE A 54 -3.78 6.96 0.80
C PHE A 54 -3.89 8.44 0.41
N ASP A 55 -3.06 8.86 -0.55
CA ASP A 55 -3.17 10.18 -1.14
C ASP A 55 -4.54 10.35 -1.81
N LYS A 56 -5.19 11.48 -1.51
CA LYS A 56 -6.55 11.79 -1.97
C LYS A 56 -6.59 12.34 -3.39
N THR A 57 -5.47 12.34 -4.10
CA THR A 57 -5.35 12.92 -5.44
C THR A 57 -6.04 12.11 -6.53
N SER A 58 -6.12 10.78 -6.39
CA SER A 58 -6.74 9.92 -7.41
C SER A 58 -8.11 9.46 -6.96
N ILE A 59 -9.11 9.76 -7.78
CA ILE A 59 -10.52 9.43 -7.52
C ILE A 59 -10.89 8.11 -8.21
N THR A 60 -10.19 7.73 -9.27
CA THR A 60 -10.56 6.61 -10.15
C THR A 60 -9.50 5.52 -10.16
N CYS A 61 -9.93 4.27 -10.31
CA CYS A 61 -9.02 3.14 -10.49
C CYS A 61 -8.30 3.22 -11.86
N ASP A 62 -6.99 3.03 -11.86
CA ASP A 62 -6.11 3.06 -13.04
C ASP A 62 -6.16 1.79 -13.90
N ILE A 63 -7.04 0.83 -13.58
CA ILE A 63 -7.22 -0.37 -14.41
C ILE A 63 -8.18 -0.04 -15.55
N GLU A 64 -7.78 -0.38 -16.78
CA GLU A 64 -8.59 -0.13 -17.98
C GLU A 64 -9.98 -0.76 -17.86
N GLY A 65 -11.00 0.01 -18.23
CA GLY A 65 -12.40 -0.42 -18.12
C GLY A 65 -12.98 -0.37 -16.70
N CYS A 66 -12.21 0.08 -15.70
CA CYS A 66 -12.71 0.27 -14.34
C CYS A 66 -13.14 1.72 -14.09
N SER A 67 -14.40 1.90 -13.68
CA SER A 67 -14.93 3.19 -13.24
C SER A 67 -15.13 3.29 -11.72
N ASN A 68 -14.57 2.33 -10.96
CA ASN A 68 -14.68 2.32 -9.51
C ASN A 68 -13.77 3.35 -8.86
N ILE A 69 -14.14 3.77 -7.65
CA ILE A 69 -13.36 4.71 -6.85
C ILE A 69 -12.07 4.02 -6.39
N ALA A 70 -10.92 4.66 -6.65
CA ALA A 70 -9.65 4.22 -6.09
C ALA A 70 -9.59 4.58 -4.60
N VAL A 71 -9.12 3.62 -3.79
CA VAL A 71 -9.01 3.78 -2.33
C VAL A 71 -7.56 3.66 -1.87
N VAL A 72 -6.71 3.01 -2.67
CA VAL A 72 -5.32 2.76 -2.34
C VAL A 72 -4.44 2.92 -3.57
N LYS A 73 -3.27 3.53 -3.40
CA LYS A 73 -2.20 3.60 -4.40
C LYS A 73 -1.14 2.58 -4.04
N CYS A 74 -0.81 1.71 -4.99
CA CYS A 74 0.17 0.66 -4.77
C CYS A 74 1.60 1.24 -4.68
N LEU A 75 2.33 0.90 -3.61
CA LEU A 75 3.71 1.36 -3.38
C LEU A 75 4.70 0.90 -4.44
N TRP A 76 4.44 -0.21 -5.13
CA TRP A 76 5.31 -0.75 -6.18
C TRP A 76 4.99 -0.19 -7.56
N CYS A 77 3.79 -0.46 -8.08
CA CYS A 77 3.42 -0.07 -9.44
C CYS A 77 2.95 1.38 -9.57
N LYS A 78 2.75 2.08 -8.44
CA LYS A 78 2.32 3.48 -8.34
C LYS A 78 0.91 3.75 -8.88
N LYS A 79 0.14 2.72 -9.22
CA LYS A 79 -1.26 2.80 -9.68
C LYS A 79 -2.23 2.99 -8.52
N SER A 80 -3.24 3.81 -8.73
CA SER A 80 -4.42 3.98 -7.87
C SER A 80 -5.47 2.93 -8.19
N LEU A 81 -5.93 2.21 -7.18
CA LEU A 81 -6.68 0.98 -7.33
C LEU A 81 -7.88 0.97 -6.39
N TYR A 82 -8.98 0.39 -6.87
CA TYR A 82 -10.07 0.00 -5.98
C TYR A 82 -9.69 -1.30 -5.26
N LEU A 83 -10.35 -1.55 -4.12
CA LEU A 83 -9.97 -2.62 -3.20
C LEU A 83 -9.86 -4.00 -3.87
N LYS A 84 -10.83 -4.47 -4.65
CA LYS A 84 -10.73 -5.82 -5.24
C LYS A 84 -9.66 -5.94 -6.34
N HIS A 85 -9.34 -4.88 -7.08
CA HIS A 85 -8.16 -4.90 -7.96
C HIS A 85 -6.86 -4.98 -7.17
N PHE A 86 -6.79 -4.34 -6.00
CA PHE A 86 -5.62 -4.42 -5.12
C PHE A 86 -5.47 -5.82 -4.48
N PHE A 87 -6.53 -6.33 -3.85
CA PHE A 87 -6.47 -7.55 -3.03
C PHE A 87 -6.62 -8.86 -3.79
N ILE A 88 -7.43 -8.89 -4.84
CA ILE A 88 -7.86 -10.15 -5.45
C ILE A 88 -7.19 -10.36 -6.80
N GLU A 89 -7.09 -9.30 -7.61
CA GLU A 89 -6.80 -9.48 -9.04
C GLU A 89 -5.36 -9.17 -9.44
N TYR A 90 -4.70 -8.16 -8.87
CA TYR A 90 -3.43 -7.68 -9.43
C TYR A 90 -2.24 -7.59 -8.47
N HIS A 91 -2.44 -7.33 -7.17
CA HIS A 91 -1.31 -6.89 -6.34
C HIS A 91 -1.01 -7.72 -5.10
N TYR A 92 -1.97 -8.48 -4.57
CA TYR A 92 -1.69 -9.38 -3.45
C TYR A 92 -1.38 -10.82 -3.88
N TYR A 93 -1.89 -11.27 -5.03
CA TYR A 93 -1.82 -12.68 -5.45
C TYR A 93 -0.72 -13.00 -6.49
N ASP A 94 -0.05 -11.99 -7.05
CA ASP A 94 0.89 -12.15 -8.18
C ASP A 94 2.36 -12.41 -7.76
N GLU A 95 2.65 -12.61 -6.46
CA GLU A 95 3.99 -13.02 -5.99
C GLU A 95 4.15 -14.56 -5.85
N TYR A 96 3.25 -15.36 -6.44
CA TYR A 96 3.31 -16.83 -6.42
C TYR A 96 3.42 -17.49 -7.80
N GLU A 97 4.02 -16.81 -8.80
CA GLU A 97 4.63 -17.47 -9.97
C GLU A 97 6.05 -16.98 -10.25
#